data_AF-B1ZPF9-F1
#
_entry.id   AF-B1ZPF9-F1
#
_cell.length_a   1.000
_cell.length_b   1.000
_cell.length_c   1.000
_cell.angle_alpha   90.00
_cell.angle_beta   90.00
_cell.angle_gamma   90.00
#
_symmetry.space_group_name_H-M   'P 1'
#
loop_
_entity.id
_entity.type
_entity.pdbx_description
1 polymer ?
#
loop_
_entity_poly.entity_id
_entity_poly.type
_entity_poly.pdbx_seq_one_letter_code
_entity_poly.pdbx_strand_id
1 'polypeptide(L)'
;MIAFLREPGPQFGVRDFRAPIDLKLLRKQHSQLVAILKELGAQVKLIPASPDQPDGVSVDHAAVVLPEVAVITQPRGLSRESEVETIATALANHRPIVRIVAPACLDGRDVVRIGRTLFAGISRHTSAEGIAEFAGTIEPYGYEVRTVEVHGCAHLKFACTFVPPHFLVANTSWVDGNTFGDLVLIPVDEGEPFAANTLTVAGTTLVSEAFPKTEQRLRDAGIVTRGVQVSEFHKAEAGLTGLCLILEPRSVRPANAPVGLRFVRAPRASANNGHFAQAVVHAGIVYVAGQLPIDPKTGRPVEGAAEQQTEQALRNVATVLTESGSSLARVLRVTLYVSDLKTLDGVNAACARVFAGHRPAQFVVPTKPLQQGCLVAAEVIAAVAAE
;
A
#
# COMPACT_ATOMS: atom_id res chain seq x y z
N MET A 1 -9.76 2.91 -6.82
CA MET A 1 -8.73 3.96 -6.87
C MET A 1 -9.33 5.19 -7.53
N ILE A 2 -9.01 6.39 -7.05
CA ILE A 2 -9.51 7.66 -7.59
C ILE A 2 -8.31 8.45 -8.11
N ALA A 3 -8.42 9.06 -9.28
CA ALA A 3 -7.40 9.94 -9.83
C ALA A 3 -7.96 11.36 -9.94
N PHE A 4 -7.33 12.32 -9.27
CA PHE A 4 -7.67 13.74 -9.40
C PHE A 4 -6.75 14.41 -10.40
N LEU A 5 -7.31 15.12 -11.36
CA LEU A 5 -6.58 15.91 -12.36
C LEU A 5 -7.20 17.29 -12.43
N ARG A 6 -6.39 18.30 -12.77
CA ARG A 6 -6.88 19.67 -13.00
C ARG A 6 -7.03 19.93 -14.49
N GLU A 7 -8.16 20.48 -14.88
CA GLU A 7 -8.37 20.87 -16.27
C GLU A 7 -7.45 22.03 -16.67
N PRO A 8 -6.83 21.96 -17.86
CA PRO A 8 -6.04 23.09 -18.38
C PRO A 8 -6.92 24.32 -18.60
N GLY A 9 -6.60 25.43 -17.92
CA GLY A 9 -7.34 26.67 -18.03
C GLY A 9 -7.16 27.35 -19.39
N PRO A 10 -7.99 28.37 -19.68
CA PRO A 10 -8.00 29.05 -20.98
C PRO A 10 -6.76 29.91 -21.23
N GLN A 11 -6.03 30.30 -20.19
CA GLN A 11 -4.83 31.13 -20.28
C GLN A 11 -3.53 30.31 -20.17
N PHE A 12 -3.61 28.98 -20.19
CA PHE A 12 -2.43 28.13 -20.18
C PHE A 12 -1.55 28.48 -21.40
N GLY A 13 -0.28 28.82 -21.18
CA GLY A 13 0.63 29.27 -22.25
C GLY A 13 0.84 30.78 -22.37
N VAL A 14 0.19 31.61 -21.54
CA VAL A 14 0.41 33.08 -21.51
C VAL A 14 1.72 33.46 -20.79
N ARG A 15 2.23 32.56 -19.95
CA ARG A 15 3.51 32.72 -19.25
C ARG A 15 4.68 32.23 -20.10
N ASP A 16 5.87 32.80 -19.87
CA ASP A 16 7.12 32.30 -20.44
C ASP A 16 7.44 30.89 -19.91
N PHE A 17 7.25 29.91 -20.77
CA PHE A 17 7.62 28.51 -20.57
C PHE A 17 8.91 28.17 -21.35
N ARG A 18 9.40 26.94 -21.23
CA ARG A 18 10.61 26.50 -21.97
C ARG A 18 10.43 26.61 -23.48
N ALA A 19 9.20 26.52 -23.96
CA ALA A 19 8.82 26.71 -25.35
C ALA A 19 7.34 27.10 -25.47
N PRO A 20 6.90 27.66 -26.61
CA PRO A 20 5.49 27.97 -26.85
C PRO A 20 4.59 26.73 -26.72
N ILE A 21 3.46 26.91 -26.05
CA ILE A 21 2.46 25.87 -25.79
C ILE A 21 1.40 25.85 -26.90
N ASP A 22 1.16 24.69 -27.50
CA ASP A 22 -0.03 24.44 -28.31
C ASP A 22 -1.18 24.01 -27.39
N LEU A 23 -2.07 24.95 -27.08
CA LEU A 23 -3.23 24.73 -26.23
C LEU A 23 -4.17 23.63 -26.75
N LYS A 24 -4.30 23.47 -28.07
CA LYS A 24 -5.19 22.46 -28.66
C LYS A 24 -4.59 21.07 -28.46
N LEU A 25 -3.29 20.94 -28.70
CA LEU A 25 -2.56 19.70 -28.45
C LEU A 25 -2.52 19.35 -26.96
N LEU A 26 -2.28 20.34 -26.09
CA LEU A 26 -2.25 20.15 -24.65
C LEU A 26 -3.58 19.60 -24.11
N ARG A 27 -4.71 20.16 -24.55
CA ARG A 27 -6.04 19.66 -24.18
C ARG A 27 -6.27 18.23 -24.68
N LYS A 28 -5.83 17.93 -25.90
CA LYS A 28 -5.90 16.56 -26.45
C LYS A 28 -5.08 15.58 -25.60
N GLN A 29 -3.85 15.94 -25.25
CA GLN A 29 -2.97 15.15 -24.39
C GLN A 29 -3.58 14.93 -23.00
N HIS A 30 -4.16 15.97 -22.39
CA HIS A 30 -4.90 15.85 -21.14
C HIS A 30 -6.06 14.86 -21.24
N SER A 31 -6.92 15.00 -22.26
CA SER A 31 -8.05 14.09 -22.48
C SER A 31 -7.62 12.64 -22.72
N GLN A 32 -6.49 12.43 -23.40
CA GLN A 32 -5.89 11.11 -23.58
C GLN A 32 -5.43 10.51 -22.26
N LEU A 33 -4.72 11.27 -21.41
CA LEU A 33 -4.32 10.81 -20.08
C LEU A 33 -5.55 10.43 -19.23
N VAL A 34 -6.60 11.24 -19.26
CA VAL A 34 -7.88 10.94 -18.58
C VAL A 34 -8.49 9.63 -19.08
N ALA A 35 -8.51 9.39 -20.39
CA ALA A 35 -9.01 8.14 -20.97
C ALA A 35 -8.17 6.93 -20.52
N ILE A 36 -6.85 7.05 -20.58
CA ILE A 36 -5.91 6.00 -20.13
C ILE A 36 -6.16 5.64 -18.66
N LEU A 37 -6.30 6.64 -17.78
CA LEU A 37 -6.57 6.40 -16.36
C LEU A 37 -7.90 5.68 -16.14
N LYS A 38 -8.95 6.03 -16.89
CA LYS A 38 -10.25 5.33 -16.83
C LYS A 38 -10.15 3.88 -17.32
N GLU A 39 -9.42 3.64 -18.42
CA GLU A 39 -9.17 2.29 -18.94
C GLU A 39 -8.40 1.41 -17.94
N LEU A 40 -7.48 2.01 -17.18
CA LEU A 40 -6.77 1.35 -16.07
C LEU A 40 -7.63 1.20 -14.79
N GLY A 41 -8.93 1.50 -14.86
CA GLY A 41 -9.88 1.31 -13.76
C GLY A 41 -9.88 2.42 -12.71
N ALA A 42 -9.26 3.58 -12.97
CA ALA A 42 -9.35 4.71 -12.07
C ALA A 42 -10.69 5.46 -12.22
N GLN A 43 -11.32 5.79 -11.10
CA GLN A 43 -12.39 6.79 -11.10
C GLN A 43 -11.75 8.18 -11.22
N VAL A 44 -11.87 8.81 -12.39
CA VAL A 44 -11.30 10.14 -12.60
C VAL A 44 -12.21 11.24 -12.06
N LYS A 45 -11.64 12.15 -11.28
CA LYS A 45 -12.27 13.40 -10.80
C LYS A 45 -11.52 14.59 -11.36
N LEU A 46 -12.24 15.41 -12.13
CA LEU A 46 -11.68 16.64 -12.68
C LEU A 46 -11.91 17.80 -11.71
N ILE A 47 -10.82 18.51 -11.41
CA ILE A 47 -10.80 19.75 -10.65
C ILE A 47 -10.81 20.88 -11.67
N PRO A 48 -11.73 21.86 -11.57
CA PRO A 48 -11.74 23.00 -12.47
C PRO A 48 -10.40 23.74 -12.46
N ALA A 49 -10.10 24.41 -13.57
CA ALA A 49 -8.98 25.35 -13.63
C ALA A 49 -9.09 26.40 -12.51
N SER A 50 -7.95 26.78 -11.90
CA SER A 50 -7.96 27.82 -10.87
C SER A 50 -8.26 29.18 -11.51
N PRO A 51 -9.16 29.99 -10.94
CA PRO A 51 -9.42 31.36 -11.42
C PRO A 51 -8.18 32.25 -11.38
N ASP A 52 -7.32 32.08 -10.37
CA ASP A 52 -6.17 32.95 -10.10
C ASP A 52 -4.86 32.44 -10.71
N GLN A 53 -4.83 31.16 -11.10
CA GLN A 53 -3.68 30.53 -11.77
C GLN A 53 -4.18 29.65 -12.92
N PRO A 54 -4.70 30.27 -13.99
CA PRO A 54 -5.32 29.58 -15.12
C PRO A 54 -4.35 28.76 -15.98
N ASP A 55 -3.04 28.89 -15.73
CA ASP A 55 -1.96 28.06 -16.28
C ASP A 55 -1.53 26.92 -15.35
N GLY A 56 -2.20 26.75 -14.19
CA GLY A 56 -1.96 25.64 -13.28
C GLY A 56 -2.65 24.35 -13.74
N VAL A 57 -1.89 23.30 -13.99
CA VAL A 57 -2.39 21.92 -14.19
C VAL A 57 -1.81 20.93 -13.20
N SER A 58 -0.67 21.27 -12.61
CA SER A 58 0.01 20.41 -11.64
C SER A 58 -0.74 20.43 -10.32
N VAL A 59 -1.10 19.25 -9.82
CA VAL A 59 -1.89 19.08 -8.59
C VAL A 59 -1.08 18.50 -7.43
N ASP A 60 0.02 17.80 -7.73
CA ASP A 60 0.80 17.07 -6.74
C ASP A 60 1.68 17.95 -5.84
N HIS A 61 1.86 19.22 -6.21
CA HIS A 61 2.57 20.19 -5.39
C HIS A 61 1.80 20.56 -4.12
N ALA A 62 0.46 20.44 -4.14
CA ALA A 62 -0.45 20.93 -3.11
C ALA A 62 -0.78 19.90 -2.03
N ALA A 63 -0.50 18.61 -2.27
CA ALA A 63 -0.82 17.57 -1.31
C ALA A 63 0.08 16.34 -1.45
N VAL A 64 0.38 15.72 -0.32
CA VAL A 64 0.85 14.33 -0.24
C VAL A 64 -0.31 13.47 0.25
N VAL A 65 -0.75 12.53 -0.58
CA VAL A 65 -1.92 11.70 -0.26
C VAL A 65 -1.51 10.29 0.14
N LEU A 66 -1.96 9.88 1.33
CA LEU A 66 -1.74 8.56 1.89
C LEU A 66 -3.07 7.79 1.97
N PRO A 67 -3.05 6.46 2.13
CA PRO A 67 -4.26 5.66 2.34
C PRO A 67 -5.11 6.16 3.50
N GLU A 68 -4.50 6.66 4.57
CA GLU A 68 -5.19 7.10 5.80
C GLU A 68 -5.55 8.59 5.81
N VAL A 69 -4.69 9.45 5.26
CA VAL A 69 -4.73 10.91 5.43
C VAL A 69 -4.27 11.63 4.16
N ALA A 70 -4.75 12.84 3.92
CA ALA A 70 -4.18 13.75 2.94
C ALA A 70 -3.50 14.92 3.67
N VAL A 71 -2.19 15.06 3.44
CA VAL A 71 -1.40 16.17 3.97
C VAL A 71 -1.39 17.27 2.94
N ILE A 72 -2.06 18.37 3.25
CA ILE A 72 -2.06 19.58 2.42
C ILE A 72 -0.78 20.34 2.72
N THR A 73 0.00 20.59 1.69
CA THR A 73 1.35 21.13 1.78
C THR A 73 1.35 22.65 1.86
N GLN A 74 2.48 23.25 2.23
CA GLN A 74 2.69 24.69 2.23
C GLN A 74 3.80 25.09 1.23
N PRO A 75 3.49 25.10 -0.09
CA PRO A 75 4.48 25.43 -1.11
C PRO A 75 4.87 26.91 -1.01
N ARG A 76 6.11 27.23 -1.38
CA ARG A 76 6.62 28.61 -1.38
C ARG A 76 5.87 29.48 -2.39
N GLY A 77 5.34 30.62 -1.92
CA GLY A 77 4.77 31.69 -2.73
C GLY A 77 3.25 31.85 -2.56
N LEU A 78 2.82 33.08 -2.25
CA LEU A 78 1.42 33.45 -1.97
C LEU A 78 0.46 33.15 -3.13
N SER A 79 0.95 33.12 -4.38
CA SER A 79 0.10 32.90 -5.57
C SER A 79 -0.48 31.48 -5.65
N ARG A 80 -0.03 30.55 -4.79
CA ARG A 80 -0.42 29.13 -4.82
C ARG A 80 -1.48 28.75 -3.80
N GLU A 81 -1.86 29.66 -2.89
CA GLU A 81 -2.80 29.36 -1.82
C GLU A 81 -4.16 28.89 -2.37
N SER A 82 -4.69 29.56 -3.41
CA SER A 82 -5.96 29.14 -4.01
C SER A 82 -5.87 27.79 -4.73
N GLU A 83 -4.74 27.46 -5.35
CA GLU A 83 -4.50 26.13 -5.91
C GLU A 83 -4.54 25.06 -4.83
N VAL A 84 -3.88 25.30 -3.71
CA VAL A 84 -3.82 24.40 -2.56
C VAL A 84 -5.22 24.19 -1.96
N GLU A 85 -6.01 25.24 -1.78
CA GLU A 85 -7.36 25.16 -1.22
C GLU A 85 -8.34 24.38 -2.10
N THR A 86 -8.25 24.53 -3.42
CA THR A 86 -9.10 23.76 -4.34
C THR A 86 -8.76 22.26 -4.30
N ILE A 87 -7.48 21.90 -4.13
CA ILE A 87 -7.07 20.50 -3.91
C ILE A 87 -7.57 20.01 -2.54
N ALA A 88 -7.40 20.79 -1.47
CA ALA A 88 -7.86 20.41 -0.13
C ALA A 88 -9.36 20.13 -0.11
N THR A 89 -10.16 20.98 -0.75
CA THR A 89 -11.61 20.81 -0.89
C THR A 89 -11.96 19.53 -1.66
N ALA A 90 -11.26 19.25 -2.76
CA ALA A 90 -11.47 18.04 -3.56
C ALA A 90 -11.16 16.76 -2.75
N LEU A 91 -10.17 16.82 -1.86
CA LEU A 91 -9.72 15.68 -1.04
C LEU A 91 -10.51 15.49 0.25
N ALA A 92 -11.10 16.53 0.83
CA ALA A 92 -11.75 16.51 2.14
C ALA A 92 -12.88 15.46 2.25
N ASN A 93 -13.57 15.18 1.15
CA ASN A 93 -14.63 14.15 1.10
C ASN A 93 -14.08 12.71 1.03
N HIS A 94 -12.76 12.53 0.92
CA HIS A 94 -12.11 11.24 0.72
C HIS A 94 -11.13 10.88 1.81
N ARG A 95 -10.47 11.88 2.41
CA ARG A 95 -9.46 11.71 3.45
C ARG A 95 -9.60 12.79 4.52
N PRO A 96 -9.31 12.46 5.78
CA PRO A 96 -8.98 13.47 6.78
C PRO A 96 -7.88 14.38 6.25
N ILE A 97 -8.03 15.68 6.50
CA ILE A 97 -7.09 16.70 6.07
C ILE A 97 -6.22 17.10 7.27
N VAL A 98 -4.91 17.09 7.05
CA VAL A 98 -3.92 17.72 7.93
C VAL A 98 -3.10 18.69 7.09
N ARG A 99 -2.52 19.72 7.71
CA ARG A 99 -1.86 20.81 7.00
C ARG A 99 -0.46 21.03 7.53
N ILE A 100 0.46 21.33 6.62
CA ILE A 100 1.71 22.02 6.96
C ILE A 100 1.39 23.51 7.10
N VAL A 101 1.95 24.14 8.13
CA VAL A 101 1.67 25.53 8.49
C VAL A 101 2.92 26.39 8.34
N ALA A 102 2.76 27.63 7.90
CA ALA A 102 3.88 28.58 7.87
C ALA A 102 4.50 28.76 9.27
N PRO A 103 5.84 28.92 9.40
CA PRO A 103 6.81 29.21 8.33
C PRO A 103 7.39 27.97 7.64
N ALA A 104 6.98 26.76 8.02
CA ALA A 104 7.44 25.54 7.38
C ALA A 104 7.00 25.48 5.91
N CYS A 105 7.86 24.92 5.06
CA CYS A 105 7.61 24.86 3.63
C CYS A 105 7.83 23.46 3.09
N LEU A 106 6.80 22.92 2.44
CA LEU A 106 6.80 21.59 1.84
C LEU A 106 6.12 21.68 0.48
N ASP A 107 6.68 21.02 -0.53
CA ASP A 107 6.07 20.82 -1.84
C ASP A 107 5.86 19.32 -2.06
N GLY A 108 4.64 18.90 -2.39
CA GLY A 108 4.33 17.48 -2.56
C GLY A 108 5.07 16.81 -3.73
N ARG A 109 5.70 17.59 -4.64
CA ARG A 109 6.59 17.09 -5.69
C ARG A 109 7.94 16.62 -5.17
N ASP A 110 8.31 17.04 -3.97
CA ASP A 110 9.54 16.63 -3.30
C ASP A 110 9.37 15.36 -2.48
N VAL A 111 8.19 14.74 -2.48
CA VAL A 111 7.91 13.58 -1.63
C VAL A 111 7.65 12.32 -2.45
N VAL A 112 8.53 11.32 -2.32
CA VAL A 112 8.37 9.98 -2.92
C VAL A 112 8.02 8.99 -1.82
N ARG A 113 6.91 8.26 -1.97
CA ARG A 113 6.46 7.25 -1.00
C ARG A 113 6.93 5.86 -1.43
N ILE A 114 7.54 5.13 -0.50
CA ILE A 114 7.92 3.72 -0.66
C ILE A 114 7.45 2.95 0.58
N GLY A 115 6.32 2.26 0.45
CA GLY A 115 5.70 1.57 1.59
C GLY A 115 5.30 2.53 2.70
N ARG A 116 5.90 2.38 3.89
CA ARG A 116 5.72 3.23 5.08
C ARG A 116 6.83 4.29 5.26
N THR A 117 7.78 4.33 4.35
CA THR A 117 8.85 5.34 4.33
C THR A 117 8.53 6.38 3.26
N LEU A 118 8.59 7.65 3.62
CA LEU A 118 8.50 8.76 2.67
C LEU A 118 9.86 9.42 2.57
N PHE A 119 10.32 9.59 1.34
CA PHE A 119 11.54 10.29 1.02
C PHE A 119 11.19 11.72 0.66
N ALA A 120 11.71 12.70 1.40
CA ALA A 120 11.46 14.11 1.18
C ALA A 120 12.74 14.83 0.75
N GLY A 121 12.72 15.42 -0.43
CA GLY A 121 13.86 16.14 -0.99
C GLY A 121 14.01 17.54 -0.40
N ILE A 122 15.22 17.91 0.05
CA ILE A 122 15.52 19.32 0.31
C ILE A 122 15.62 20.04 -1.04
N SER A 123 14.86 21.11 -1.21
CA SER A 123 14.82 21.86 -2.47
C SER A 123 14.61 23.36 -2.20
N ARG A 124 14.60 24.17 -3.26
CA ARG A 124 14.20 25.59 -3.16
C ARG A 124 12.75 25.77 -2.67
N HIS A 125 11.93 24.72 -2.78
CA HIS A 125 10.49 24.68 -2.48
C HIS A 125 10.14 23.86 -1.24
N THR A 126 11.10 23.14 -0.65
CA THR A 126 10.90 22.31 0.55
C THR A 126 12.05 22.56 1.53
N SER A 127 11.74 23.05 2.73
CA SER A 127 12.74 23.35 3.77
C SER A 127 12.92 22.19 4.76
N ALA A 128 14.03 22.19 5.51
CA ALA A 128 14.28 21.18 6.54
C ALA A 128 13.21 21.20 7.64
N GLU A 129 12.73 22.40 8.02
CA GLU A 129 11.63 22.58 8.97
C GLU A 129 10.32 22.01 8.42
N GLY A 130 10.06 22.18 7.12
CA GLY A 130 8.90 21.58 6.44
C GLY A 130 8.94 20.06 6.43
N ILE A 131 10.11 19.47 6.24
CA ILE A 131 10.29 18.01 6.34
C ILE A 131 10.06 17.53 7.78
N ALA A 132 10.56 18.26 8.78
CA ALA A 132 10.38 17.90 10.19
C ALA A 132 8.90 17.97 10.63
N GLU A 133 8.19 19.04 10.25
CA GLU A 133 6.76 19.17 10.51
C GLU A 133 5.94 18.10 9.78
N PHE A 134 6.31 17.82 8.53
CA PHE A 134 5.70 16.74 7.75
C PHE A 134 5.86 15.38 8.44
N ALA A 135 7.05 15.08 8.96
CA ALA A 135 7.32 13.86 9.70
C ALA A 135 6.43 13.73 10.94
N GLY A 136 6.36 14.77 11.78
CA GLY A 136 5.48 14.76 12.96
C GLY A 136 3.99 14.65 12.62
N THR A 137 3.57 15.20 11.48
CA THR A 137 2.18 15.14 11.00
C THR A 137 1.76 13.73 10.59
N ILE A 138 2.67 12.93 10.04
CA ILE A 138 2.38 11.60 9.52
C ILE A 138 2.79 10.46 10.46
N GLU A 139 3.61 10.74 11.49
CA GLU A 139 4.02 9.78 12.52
C GLU A 139 2.84 9.04 13.17
N PRO A 140 1.71 9.69 13.55
CA PRO A 140 0.55 9.00 14.13
C PRO A 140 -0.07 7.96 13.20
N TYR A 141 0.22 8.03 11.90
CA TYR A 141 -0.24 7.08 10.90
C TYR A 141 0.80 5.98 10.60
N GLY A 142 1.90 5.90 11.36
CA GLY A 142 2.92 4.87 11.26
C GLY A 142 3.86 5.02 10.07
N TYR A 143 4.10 6.26 9.63
CA TYR A 143 5.05 6.58 8.57
C TYR A 143 6.33 7.19 9.13
N GLU A 144 7.46 6.87 8.49
CA GLU A 144 8.74 7.55 8.73
C GLU A 144 9.09 8.45 7.54
N VAL A 145 9.85 9.52 7.78
CA VAL A 145 10.37 10.41 6.74
C VAL A 145 11.89 10.34 6.71
N ARG A 146 12.46 10.19 5.51
CA ARG A 146 13.89 10.25 5.25
C ARG A 146 14.19 11.41 4.32
N THR A 147 15.16 12.22 4.70
CA THR A 147 15.58 13.37 3.90
C THR A 147 16.48 12.91 2.75
N VAL A 148 16.32 13.51 1.58
CA VAL A 148 17.12 13.23 0.37
C VAL A 148 17.70 14.53 -0.16
N GLU A 149 18.98 14.50 -0.55
CA GLU A 149 19.58 15.59 -1.31
C GLU A 149 19.21 15.48 -2.79
N VAL A 150 18.78 16.59 -3.38
CA VAL A 150 18.37 16.65 -4.78
C VAL A 150 19.24 17.66 -5.52
N HIS A 151 19.81 17.21 -6.65
CA HIS A 151 20.68 18.03 -7.49
C HIS A 151 20.19 18.05 -8.93
N GLY A 152 20.55 19.08 -9.70
CA GLY A 152 20.32 19.11 -11.14
C GLY A 152 18.86 19.22 -11.61
N CYS A 153 17.88 19.15 -10.72
CA CYS A 153 16.46 19.33 -11.03
C CYS A 153 15.72 20.11 -9.93
N ALA A 154 14.49 20.53 -10.24
CA ALA A 154 13.70 21.37 -9.35
C ALA A 154 13.04 20.62 -8.20
N HIS A 155 12.77 19.32 -8.36
CA HIS A 155 12.00 18.52 -7.42
C HIS A 155 12.40 17.04 -7.43
N LEU A 156 12.26 16.37 -6.28
CA LEU A 156 12.63 14.96 -6.12
C LEU A 156 11.96 14.05 -7.16
N LYS A 157 10.65 14.20 -7.41
CA LYS A 157 9.91 13.38 -8.38
C LYS A 157 10.38 13.53 -9.84
N PHE A 158 11.15 14.56 -10.18
CA PHE A 158 11.81 14.63 -11.48
C PHE A 158 13.08 13.77 -11.54
N ALA A 159 13.74 13.57 -10.40
CA ALA A 159 14.93 12.75 -10.30
C ALA A 159 14.62 11.27 -10.10
N CYS A 160 13.56 10.92 -9.37
CA CYS A 160 13.19 9.51 -9.18
C CYS A 160 11.70 9.27 -8.96
N THR A 161 11.25 8.08 -9.33
CA THR A 161 9.93 7.55 -8.96
C THR A 161 10.02 6.08 -8.57
N PHE A 162 9.20 5.69 -7.61
CA PHE A 162 9.07 4.31 -7.19
C PHE A 162 8.12 3.57 -8.13
N VAL A 163 8.55 2.41 -8.61
CA VAL A 163 7.73 1.49 -9.40
C VAL A 163 7.62 0.18 -8.62
N PRO A 164 6.41 -0.15 -8.10
CA PRO A 164 6.19 -1.39 -7.39
C PRO A 164 6.57 -2.63 -8.23
N PRO A 165 7.00 -3.74 -7.60
CA PRO A 165 7.06 -3.92 -6.14
C PRO A 165 8.36 -3.45 -5.49
N HIS A 166 9.45 -3.26 -6.23
CA HIS A 166 10.77 -2.98 -5.66
C HIS A 166 11.73 -2.21 -6.58
N PHE A 167 11.22 -1.53 -7.62
CA PHE A 167 12.05 -0.77 -8.55
C PHE A 167 12.08 0.71 -8.22
N LEU A 168 13.24 1.33 -8.43
CA LEU A 168 13.38 2.78 -8.43
C LEU A 168 13.89 3.21 -9.81
N VAL A 169 13.08 3.96 -10.54
CA VAL A 169 13.54 4.61 -11.77
C VAL A 169 14.17 5.94 -11.36
N ALA A 170 15.44 6.15 -11.67
CA ALA A 170 16.13 7.35 -11.22
C ALA A 170 17.15 7.89 -12.22
N ASN A 171 17.30 9.21 -12.20
CA ASN A 171 18.47 9.89 -12.73
C ASN A 171 19.55 9.92 -11.64
N THR A 172 20.54 9.04 -11.78
CA THR A 172 21.61 8.83 -10.79
C THR A 172 22.59 10.00 -10.69
N SER A 173 22.54 10.96 -11.62
CA SER A 173 23.30 12.21 -11.52
C SER A 173 22.58 13.26 -10.67
N TRP A 174 21.29 13.07 -10.37
CA TRP A 174 20.45 14.02 -9.63
C TRP A 174 20.14 13.57 -8.21
N VAL A 175 20.14 12.26 -7.96
CA VAL A 175 19.93 11.64 -6.64
C VAL A 175 20.79 10.40 -6.48
N ASP A 176 21.27 10.15 -5.25
CA ASP A 176 21.95 8.90 -4.91
C ASP A 176 20.93 7.77 -4.73
N GLY A 177 20.97 6.80 -5.65
CA GLY A 177 20.09 5.62 -5.62
C GLY A 177 20.21 4.80 -4.33
N ASN A 178 21.37 4.82 -3.65
CA ASN A 178 21.57 4.08 -2.40
C ASN A 178 20.76 4.65 -1.23
N THR A 179 20.26 5.89 -1.35
CA THR A 179 19.45 6.54 -0.32
C THR A 179 18.12 5.81 -0.10
N PHE A 180 17.63 5.07 -1.11
CA PHE A 180 16.28 4.49 -1.11
C PHE A 180 16.21 3.03 -0.62
N GLY A 181 17.27 2.53 0.03
CA GLY A 181 17.35 1.15 0.54
C GLY A 181 17.63 0.13 -0.55
N ASP A 182 17.20 -1.11 -0.33
CA ASP A 182 17.57 -2.27 -1.19
C ASP A 182 16.70 -2.39 -2.46
N LEU A 183 16.33 -1.26 -3.08
CA LEU A 183 15.55 -1.26 -4.31
C LEU A 183 16.42 -1.59 -5.53
N VAL A 184 15.80 -2.20 -6.54
CA VAL A 184 16.43 -2.39 -7.84
C VAL A 184 16.39 -1.07 -8.60
N LEU A 185 17.56 -0.46 -8.73
CA LEU A 185 17.75 0.79 -9.44
C LEU A 185 17.71 0.59 -10.95
N ILE A 186 16.83 1.32 -11.64
CA ILE A 186 16.78 1.41 -13.10
C ILE A 186 17.22 2.83 -13.49
N PRO A 187 18.45 3.02 -13.96
CA PRO A 187 18.92 4.33 -14.38
C PRO A 187 18.22 4.77 -15.67
N VAL A 188 17.82 6.03 -15.73
CA VAL A 188 17.33 6.65 -16.98
C VAL A 188 18.43 6.68 -18.04
N ASP A 189 18.04 6.79 -19.31
CA ASP A 189 19.00 7.06 -20.38
C ASP A 189 19.58 8.48 -20.23
N GLU A 190 20.89 8.64 -20.48
CA GLU A 190 21.56 9.94 -20.35
C GLU A 190 20.98 11.00 -21.30
N GLY A 191 20.44 10.57 -22.45
CA GLY A 191 19.74 11.46 -23.38
C GLY A 191 18.32 11.84 -22.96
N GLU A 192 17.81 11.24 -21.88
CA GLU A 192 16.43 11.38 -21.42
C GLU A 192 16.38 11.74 -19.92
N PRO A 193 17.03 12.82 -19.47
CA PRO A 193 17.32 13.07 -18.06
C PRO A 193 16.07 13.24 -17.17
N PHE A 194 14.91 13.56 -17.77
CA PHE A 194 13.62 13.72 -17.08
C PHE A 194 12.74 12.46 -17.12
N ALA A 195 13.22 11.35 -17.68
CA ALA A 195 12.44 10.12 -17.86
C ALA A 195 12.09 9.39 -16.56
N ALA A 196 12.73 9.78 -15.45
CA ALA A 196 12.44 9.21 -14.14
C ALA A 196 11.06 9.62 -13.62
N ASN A 197 10.42 10.66 -14.18
CA ASN A 197 9.07 11.07 -13.80
C ASN A 197 8.01 10.16 -14.44
N THR A 198 7.80 9.00 -13.83
CA THR A 198 6.81 8.00 -14.24
C THR A 198 5.64 7.94 -13.26
N LEU A 199 4.50 7.42 -13.69
CA LEU A 199 3.33 7.25 -12.83
C LEU A 199 2.81 5.82 -12.90
N THR A 200 2.88 5.09 -11.79
CA THR A 200 2.32 3.73 -11.74
C THR A 200 0.87 3.74 -11.25
N VAL A 201 -0.03 3.16 -12.04
CA VAL A 201 -1.47 3.07 -11.77
C VAL A 201 -1.94 1.65 -12.10
N ALA A 202 -2.57 0.97 -11.13
CA ALA A 202 -3.12 -0.38 -11.30
C ALA A 202 -2.12 -1.39 -11.91
N GLY A 203 -0.83 -1.32 -11.50
CA GLY A 203 0.22 -2.21 -12.00
C GLY A 203 0.76 -1.88 -13.40
N THR A 204 0.29 -0.80 -14.02
CA THR A 204 0.85 -0.27 -15.28
C THR A 204 1.62 1.03 -15.00
N THR A 205 2.87 1.11 -15.42
CA THR A 205 3.70 2.31 -15.32
C THR A 205 3.53 3.17 -16.56
N LEU A 206 2.87 4.32 -16.39
CA LEU A 206 2.77 5.34 -17.41
C LEU A 206 4.11 6.05 -17.56
N VAL A 207 4.56 6.18 -18.80
CA VAL A 207 5.82 6.86 -19.16
C VAL A 207 5.55 7.86 -20.29
N SER A 208 6.39 8.88 -20.41
CA SER A 208 6.27 9.81 -21.52
C SER A 208 6.79 9.18 -22.81
N GLU A 209 6.04 9.28 -23.91
CA GLU A 209 6.49 8.86 -25.24
C GLU A 209 7.73 9.62 -25.74
N ALA A 210 8.09 10.73 -25.09
CA ALA A 210 9.33 11.45 -25.37
C ALA A 210 10.60 10.71 -24.92
N PHE A 211 10.47 9.63 -24.13
CA PHE A 211 11.59 8.92 -23.50
C PHE A 211 11.61 7.41 -23.82
N PRO A 212 11.68 7.02 -25.11
CA PRO A 212 11.56 5.62 -25.53
C PRO A 212 12.72 4.73 -25.04
N LYS A 213 13.93 5.26 -24.85
CA LYS A 213 15.09 4.44 -24.43
C LYS A 213 14.95 4.02 -22.98
N THR A 214 14.54 4.94 -22.11
CA THR A 214 14.28 4.65 -20.70
C THR A 214 13.08 3.71 -20.57
N GLU A 215 12.01 3.93 -21.34
CA GLU A 215 10.87 3.00 -21.37
C GLU A 215 11.31 1.58 -21.76
N GLN A 216 12.21 1.43 -22.72
CA GLN A 216 12.75 0.12 -23.09
C GLN A 216 13.50 -0.53 -21.92
N ARG A 217 14.32 0.22 -21.17
CA ARG A 217 14.99 -0.30 -19.95
C ARG A 217 13.99 -0.79 -18.90
N LEU A 218 12.88 -0.08 -18.72
CA LEU A 218 11.80 -0.51 -17.83
C LEU A 218 11.18 -1.84 -18.32
N ARG A 219 10.90 -1.96 -19.63
CA ARG A 219 10.38 -3.21 -20.21
C ARG A 219 11.34 -4.38 -20.07
N ASP A 220 12.64 -4.14 -20.28
CA ASP A 220 13.68 -5.16 -20.13
C ASP A 220 13.78 -5.65 -18.68
N ALA A 221 13.47 -4.79 -17.70
CA ALA A 221 13.36 -5.13 -16.29
C ALA A 221 12.03 -5.85 -15.92
N GLY A 222 11.15 -6.10 -16.89
CA GLY A 222 9.86 -6.77 -16.69
C GLY A 222 8.73 -5.84 -16.21
N ILE A 223 8.92 -4.52 -16.27
CA ILE A 223 7.87 -3.55 -15.89
C ILE A 223 6.90 -3.38 -17.06
N VAL A 224 5.60 -3.52 -16.75
CA VAL A 224 4.53 -3.24 -17.71
C VAL A 224 4.42 -1.72 -17.88
N THR A 225 4.71 -1.24 -19.09
CA THR A 225 4.72 0.18 -19.42
C THR A 225 3.62 0.55 -20.40
N ARG A 226 3.16 1.81 -20.31
CA ARG A 226 2.28 2.41 -21.32
C ARG A 226 2.73 3.84 -21.61
N GLY A 227 3.06 4.11 -22.87
CA GLY A 227 3.37 5.44 -23.37
C GLY A 227 2.18 6.40 -23.25
N VAL A 228 2.47 7.64 -22.88
CA VAL A 228 1.52 8.75 -22.83
C VAL A 228 2.13 9.98 -23.52
N GLN A 229 1.34 10.64 -24.36
CA GLN A 229 1.71 11.91 -24.96
C GLN A 229 1.53 13.06 -23.98
N VAL A 230 2.64 13.64 -23.54
CA VAL A 230 2.66 14.77 -22.59
C VAL A 230 3.66 15.86 -22.99
N SER A 231 3.95 15.99 -24.30
CA SER A 231 4.97 16.92 -24.81
C SER A 231 4.70 18.37 -24.44
N GLU A 232 3.44 18.80 -24.44
CA GLU A 232 3.10 20.19 -24.10
C GLU A 232 3.25 20.45 -22.59
N PHE A 233 3.03 19.44 -21.75
CA PHE A 233 3.28 19.54 -20.31
C PHE A 233 4.77 19.62 -19.99
N HIS A 234 5.63 18.91 -20.73
CA HIS A 234 7.08 19.02 -20.56
C HIS A 234 7.60 20.44 -20.80
N LYS A 235 7.03 21.17 -21.77
CA LYS A 235 7.38 22.58 -22.02
C LYS A 235 7.05 23.46 -20.81
N ALA A 236 6.00 23.11 -20.06
CA ALA A 236 5.56 23.77 -18.84
C ALA A 236 6.22 23.23 -17.56
N GLU A 237 7.29 22.44 -17.68
CA GLU A 237 7.96 21.79 -16.53
C GLU A 237 7.03 20.90 -15.70
N ALA A 238 6.02 20.30 -16.33
CA ALA A 238 5.12 19.34 -15.71
C ALA A 238 5.40 17.94 -16.26
N GLY A 239 5.60 16.98 -15.34
CA GLY A 239 5.70 15.56 -15.65
C GLY A 239 4.41 14.80 -15.28
N LEU A 240 4.36 13.51 -15.58
CA LEU A 240 3.21 12.64 -15.30
C LEU A 240 2.78 12.65 -13.83
N THR A 241 3.72 12.63 -12.87
CA THR A 241 3.37 12.71 -11.44
C THR A 241 2.68 14.03 -11.09
N GLY A 242 3.05 15.09 -11.82
CA GLY A 242 2.50 16.43 -11.67
C GLY A 242 1.01 16.51 -11.97
N LEU A 243 0.59 15.78 -13.00
CA LEU A 243 -0.74 15.91 -13.60
C LEU A 243 -1.84 15.20 -12.79
N CYS A 244 -1.48 14.38 -11.80
CA CYS A 244 -2.46 13.59 -11.07
C CYS A 244 -2.12 13.34 -9.60
N LEU A 245 -3.15 13.40 -8.77
CA LEU A 245 -3.12 12.83 -7.42
C LEU A 245 -3.86 11.50 -7.42
N ILE A 246 -3.15 10.43 -7.10
CA ILE A 246 -3.72 9.08 -7.03
C ILE A 246 -4.11 8.77 -5.60
N LEU A 247 -5.40 8.53 -5.38
CA LEU A 247 -5.95 7.98 -4.15
C LEU A 247 -6.12 6.49 -4.31
N GLU A 248 -5.19 5.77 -3.70
CA GLU A 248 -5.33 4.34 -3.48
C GLU A 248 -6.55 4.07 -2.58
N PRO A 249 -7.17 2.87 -2.67
CA PRO A 249 -8.17 2.46 -1.68
C PRO A 249 -7.62 2.65 -0.27
N ARG A 250 -8.49 2.95 0.71
CA ARG A 250 -8.08 2.82 2.12
C ARG A 250 -7.56 1.40 2.26
N SER A 251 -6.30 1.27 2.64
CA SER A 251 -5.79 -0.02 3.05
C SER A 251 -6.71 -0.49 4.18
N VAL A 252 -7.40 -1.61 3.97
CA VAL A 252 -8.17 -2.28 5.05
C VAL A 252 -7.19 -2.88 6.08
N ARG A 253 -5.88 -2.60 5.99
CA ARG A 253 -4.99 -2.78 7.14
C ARG A 253 -5.27 -1.68 8.17
N PRO A 254 -5.60 -2.02 9.42
CA PRO A 254 -5.43 -1.08 10.51
C PRO A 254 -3.99 -0.58 10.50
N ALA A 255 -3.80 0.72 10.73
CA ALA A 255 -2.48 1.35 10.88
C ALA A 255 -1.61 0.66 11.95
N ASN A 256 -2.25 -0.09 12.85
CA ASN A 256 -1.64 -0.86 13.93
C ASN A 256 -1.43 -2.34 13.62
N ALA A 257 -1.65 -2.82 12.39
CA ALA A 257 -1.29 -4.20 12.06
C ALA A 257 0.24 -4.32 12.14
N PRO A 258 0.80 -5.03 13.14
CA PRO A 258 2.23 -5.03 13.37
C PRO A 258 2.95 -5.55 12.13
N VAL A 259 3.93 -4.78 11.66
CA VAL A 259 4.90 -5.24 10.66
C VAL A 259 5.85 -6.18 11.40
N GLY A 260 5.49 -7.46 11.45
CA GLY A 260 6.27 -8.46 12.18
C GLY A 260 5.49 -9.74 12.44
N LEU A 261 6.15 -10.71 13.06
CA LEU A 261 5.51 -11.91 13.60
C LEU A 261 4.99 -11.59 15.00
N ARG A 262 3.69 -11.73 15.25
CA ARG A 262 3.14 -11.71 16.61
C ARG A 262 2.98 -13.13 17.11
N PHE A 263 3.79 -13.50 18.10
CA PHE A 263 3.67 -14.80 18.79
C PHE A 263 2.56 -14.74 19.83
N VAL A 264 1.59 -15.64 19.72
CA VAL A 264 0.42 -15.68 20.59
C VAL A 264 0.71 -16.56 21.81
N ARG A 265 0.40 -16.03 22.99
CA ARG A 265 0.32 -16.77 24.24
C ARG A 265 -1.14 -16.81 24.67
N ALA A 266 -1.67 -18.02 24.80
CA ALA A 266 -3.02 -18.36 25.21
C ALA A 266 -2.94 -19.16 26.53
N PRO A 267 -2.90 -18.50 27.70
CA PRO A 267 -2.71 -19.15 29.00
C PRO A 267 -3.83 -20.15 29.35
N ARG A 268 -5.00 -20.00 28.72
CA ARG A 268 -6.18 -20.84 28.91
C ARG A 268 -6.27 -22.01 27.93
N ALA A 269 -5.39 -22.05 26.93
CA ALA A 269 -5.32 -23.17 26.00
C ALA A 269 -4.49 -24.31 26.61
N SER A 270 -4.62 -25.52 26.04
CA SER A 270 -3.76 -26.64 26.42
C SER A 270 -2.28 -26.30 26.18
N ALA A 271 -1.41 -26.72 27.10
CA ALA A 271 0.03 -26.45 27.07
C ALA A 271 0.82 -27.34 26.07
N ASN A 272 0.15 -28.01 25.13
CA ASN A 272 0.73 -29.08 24.32
C ASN A 272 1.70 -28.66 23.19
N ASN A 273 2.17 -27.41 23.18
CA ASN A 273 2.90 -26.86 22.04
C ASN A 273 4.44 -26.85 22.24
N GLY A 274 4.93 -27.42 23.36
CA GLY A 274 6.37 -27.62 23.62
C GLY A 274 7.18 -26.32 23.54
N HIS A 275 8.25 -26.32 22.74
CA HIS A 275 9.12 -25.15 22.51
C HIS A 275 8.60 -24.17 21.44
N PHE A 276 7.43 -24.41 20.86
CA PHE A 276 6.89 -23.63 19.74
C PHE A 276 5.73 -22.72 20.17
N ALA A 277 5.50 -21.65 19.40
CA ALA A 277 4.40 -20.72 19.66
C ALA A 277 3.04 -21.40 19.47
N GLN A 278 2.04 -20.97 20.24
CA GLN A 278 0.69 -21.55 20.14
C GLN A 278 -0.06 -21.07 18.90
N ALA A 279 0.20 -19.83 18.49
CA ALA A 279 -0.07 -19.34 17.15
C ALA A 279 0.92 -18.24 16.78
N VAL A 280 1.04 -17.99 15.49
CA VAL A 280 1.73 -16.83 14.93
C VAL A 280 0.72 -16.02 14.11
N VAL A 281 0.67 -14.72 14.34
CA VAL A 281 -0.11 -13.80 13.51
C VAL A 281 0.82 -13.02 12.61
N HIS A 282 0.55 -13.06 11.32
CA HIS A 282 1.28 -12.30 10.31
C HIS A 282 0.33 -11.83 9.21
N ALA A 283 0.40 -10.53 8.87
CA ALA A 283 -0.36 -9.92 7.79
C ALA A 283 -1.88 -10.19 7.85
N GLY A 284 -2.47 -10.21 9.04
CA GLY A 284 -3.91 -10.44 9.24
C GLY A 284 -4.33 -11.92 9.18
N ILE A 285 -3.38 -12.84 9.06
CA ILE A 285 -3.59 -14.28 9.08
C ILE A 285 -3.03 -14.86 10.38
N VAL A 286 -3.79 -15.76 10.98
CA VAL A 286 -3.44 -16.52 12.18
C VAL A 286 -3.07 -17.94 11.76
N TYR A 287 -1.87 -18.37 12.13
CA TYR A 287 -1.37 -19.73 11.95
C TYR A 287 -1.37 -20.43 13.31
N VAL A 288 -2.33 -21.33 13.53
CA VAL A 288 -2.50 -22.04 14.81
C VAL A 288 -1.69 -23.33 14.80
N ALA A 289 -0.86 -23.54 15.82
CA ALA A 289 -0.14 -24.80 15.99
C ALA A 289 -1.11 -25.97 16.18
N GLY A 290 -0.74 -27.18 15.77
CA GLY A 290 -1.58 -28.37 15.89
C GLY A 290 -2.13 -28.56 17.31
N GLN A 291 -3.44 -28.64 17.43
CA GLN A 291 -4.15 -28.79 18.70
C GLN A 291 -4.60 -30.24 18.88
N LEU A 292 -4.12 -30.85 19.97
CA LEU A 292 -4.54 -32.16 20.43
C LEU A 292 -5.80 -32.04 21.31
N PRO A 293 -6.58 -33.12 21.49
CA PRO A 293 -7.83 -33.17 22.25
C PRO A 293 -7.58 -33.20 23.77
N ILE A 294 -6.67 -32.36 24.26
CA ILE A 294 -6.30 -32.27 25.66
C ILE A 294 -7.29 -31.39 26.41
N ASP A 295 -7.75 -31.84 27.56
CA ASP A 295 -8.47 -30.97 28.50
C ASP A 295 -7.48 -30.03 29.20
N PRO A 296 -7.59 -28.70 29.02
CA PRO A 296 -6.68 -27.74 29.64
C PRO A 296 -6.70 -27.78 31.18
N LYS A 297 -7.73 -28.34 31.82
CA LYS A 297 -7.80 -28.50 33.27
C LYS A 297 -6.96 -29.67 33.78
N THR A 298 -6.96 -30.77 33.05
CA THR A 298 -6.30 -32.03 33.49
C THR A 298 -4.92 -32.21 32.85
N GLY A 299 -4.66 -31.54 31.72
CA GLY A 299 -3.45 -31.73 30.93
C GLY A 299 -3.39 -33.09 30.23
N ARG A 300 -4.50 -33.83 30.15
CA ARG A 300 -4.58 -35.15 29.52
C ARG A 300 -5.57 -35.16 28.34
N PRO A 301 -5.39 -36.07 27.36
CA PRO A 301 -6.40 -36.29 26.33
C PRO A 301 -7.76 -36.62 26.93
N VAL A 302 -8.84 -36.09 26.36
CA VAL A 302 -10.19 -36.50 26.75
C VAL A 302 -10.45 -37.94 26.32
N GLU A 303 -11.12 -38.70 27.19
CA GLU A 303 -11.58 -40.04 26.88
C GLU A 303 -12.77 -39.99 25.91
N GLY A 304 -12.95 -41.05 25.11
CA GLY A 304 -14.08 -41.20 24.20
C GLY A 304 -13.69 -41.49 22.76
N ALA A 305 -14.67 -41.47 21.88
CA ALA A 305 -14.48 -41.68 20.44
C ALA A 305 -13.86 -40.43 19.77
N ALA A 306 -13.48 -40.57 18.51
CA ALA A 306 -12.87 -39.49 17.75
C ALA A 306 -13.77 -38.25 17.64
N GLU A 307 -15.10 -38.41 17.72
CA GLU A 307 -16.06 -37.31 17.74
C GLU A 307 -15.84 -36.39 18.96
N GLN A 308 -15.82 -36.94 20.19
CA GLN A 308 -15.58 -36.16 21.42
C GLN A 308 -14.19 -35.53 21.42
N GLN A 309 -13.18 -36.27 20.95
CA GLN A 309 -11.83 -35.73 20.82
C GLN A 309 -11.76 -34.58 19.80
N THR A 310 -12.46 -34.69 18.67
CA THR A 310 -12.49 -33.64 17.64
C THR A 310 -13.11 -32.35 18.19
N GLU A 311 -14.20 -32.46 18.95
CA GLU A 311 -14.79 -31.31 19.63
C GLU A 311 -13.80 -30.64 20.59
N GLN A 312 -13.08 -31.42 21.39
CA GLN A 312 -12.10 -30.86 22.32
C GLN A 312 -10.92 -30.20 21.58
N ALA A 313 -10.40 -30.81 20.52
CA ALA A 313 -9.34 -30.22 19.71
C ALA A 313 -9.77 -28.88 19.11
N LEU A 314 -10.99 -28.79 18.58
CA LEU A 314 -11.51 -27.54 18.02
C LEU A 314 -11.85 -26.49 19.09
N ARG A 315 -12.24 -26.89 20.31
CA ARG A 315 -12.36 -25.96 21.45
C ARG A 315 -11.00 -25.37 21.84
N ASN A 316 -9.95 -26.19 21.83
CA ASN A 316 -8.58 -25.71 22.05
C ASN A 316 -8.16 -24.70 20.96
N VAL A 317 -8.46 -25.00 19.69
CA VAL A 317 -8.28 -24.04 18.57
C VAL A 317 -9.04 -22.74 18.84
N ALA A 318 -10.31 -22.81 19.24
CA ALA A 318 -11.14 -21.63 19.50
C ALA A 318 -10.53 -20.71 20.58
N THR A 319 -9.98 -21.29 21.64
CA THR A 319 -9.26 -20.55 22.69
C THR A 319 -8.05 -19.81 22.12
N VAL A 320 -7.21 -20.48 21.32
CA VAL A 320 -6.04 -19.85 20.70
C VAL A 320 -6.45 -18.76 19.70
N LEU A 321 -7.51 -19.00 18.92
CA LEU A 321 -8.03 -18.01 17.98
C LEU A 321 -8.55 -16.76 18.70
N THR A 322 -9.19 -16.91 19.85
CA THR A 322 -9.71 -15.79 20.65
C THR A 322 -8.55 -14.88 21.10
N GLU A 323 -7.48 -15.47 21.65
CA GLU A 323 -6.24 -14.75 22.03
C GLU A 323 -5.47 -14.17 20.82
N SER A 324 -5.79 -14.68 19.63
CA SER A 324 -5.27 -14.19 18.36
C SER A 324 -6.10 -13.04 17.76
N GLY A 325 -7.21 -12.62 18.38
CA GLY A 325 -8.14 -11.64 17.82
C GLY A 325 -8.99 -12.20 16.67
N SER A 326 -9.24 -13.51 16.67
CA SER A 326 -9.97 -14.26 15.65
C SER A 326 -11.07 -15.12 16.29
N SER A 327 -11.74 -15.96 15.50
CA SER A 327 -12.77 -16.90 15.96
C SER A 327 -12.94 -18.07 14.98
N LEU A 328 -13.64 -19.13 15.40
CA LEU A 328 -13.95 -20.27 14.53
C LEU A 328 -14.68 -19.88 13.23
N ALA A 329 -15.50 -18.82 13.27
CA ALA A 329 -16.21 -18.29 12.10
C ALA A 329 -15.29 -17.62 11.06
N ARG A 330 -14.00 -17.45 11.38
CA ARG A 330 -12.99 -16.86 10.48
C ARG A 330 -11.92 -17.85 10.06
N VAL A 331 -12.11 -19.14 10.33
CA VAL A 331 -11.20 -20.19 9.90
C VAL A 331 -11.23 -20.28 8.38
N LEU A 332 -10.10 -20.09 7.74
CA LEU A 332 -9.95 -20.20 6.29
C LEU A 332 -9.74 -21.65 5.89
N ARG A 333 -8.91 -22.37 6.67
CA ARG A 333 -8.56 -23.76 6.44
C ARG A 333 -8.45 -24.53 7.76
N VAL A 334 -8.94 -25.77 7.74
CA VAL A 334 -8.72 -26.77 8.78
C VAL A 334 -8.08 -28.02 8.17
N THR A 335 -6.97 -28.46 8.75
CA THR A 335 -6.35 -29.75 8.45
C THR A 335 -6.55 -30.65 9.68
N LEU A 336 -7.16 -31.81 9.46
CA LEU A 336 -7.40 -32.80 10.52
C LEU A 336 -6.49 -34.00 10.30
N TYR A 337 -5.72 -34.34 11.32
CA TYR A 337 -4.89 -35.54 11.33
C TYR A 337 -5.63 -36.62 12.09
N VAL A 338 -5.88 -37.78 11.49
CA VAL A 338 -6.67 -38.87 12.07
C VAL A 338 -5.86 -40.17 12.12
N SER A 339 -5.89 -40.87 13.25
CA SER A 339 -5.12 -42.11 13.43
C SER A 339 -5.76 -43.33 12.75
N ASP A 340 -7.07 -43.29 12.48
CA ASP A 340 -7.81 -44.31 11.75
C ASP A 340 -8.94 -43.68 10.92
N LEU A 341 -8.95 -43.94 9.62
CA LEU A 341 -9.97 -43.44 8.68
C LEU A 341 -11.37 -43.97 9.00
N LYS A 342 -11.52 -45.09 9.73
CA LYS A 342 -12.82 -45.58 10.18
C LYS A 342 -13.53 -44.61 11.13
N THR A 343 -12.81 -43.65 11.70
CA THR A 343 -13.36 -42.66 12.62
C THR A 343 -13.89 -41.39 11.92
N LEU A 344 -13.74 -41.30 10.60
CA LEU A 344 -13.97 -40.08 9.82
C LEU A 344 -15.40 -39.53 9.94
N ASP A 345 -16.41 -40.41 10.01
CA ASP A 345 -17.80 -39.98 10.15
C ASP A 345 -18.03 -39.18 11.45
N GLY A 346 -17.45 -39.65 12.56
CA GLY A 346 -17.51 -38.96 13.85
C GLY A 346 -16.73 -37.63 13.83
N VAL A 347 -15.58 -37.61 13.17
CA VAL A 347 -14.78 -36.38 12.99
C VAL A 347 -15.56 -35.32 12.21
N ASN A 348 -16.18 -35.71 11.09
CA ASN A 348 -16.98 -34.81 10.26
C ASN A 348 -18.21 -34.29 10.99
N ALA A 349 -18.90 -35.14 11.76
CA ALA A 349 -20.05 -34.74 12.56
C ALA A 349 -19.68 -33.68 13.62
N ALA A 350 -18.55 -33.88 14.32
CA ALA A 350 -18.03 -32.91 15.28
C ALA A 350 -17.68 -31.57 14.60
N CYS A 351 -16.97 -31.60 13.46
CA CYS A 351 -16.66 -30.38 12.70
C CYS A 351 -17.92 -29.61 12.30
N ALA A 352 -18.94 -30.30 11.76
CA ALA A 352 -20.18 -29.67 11.34
C ALA A 352 -20.91 -28.96 12.49
N ARG A 353 -20.92 -29.55 13.70
CA ARG A 353 -21.47 -28.88 14.90
C ARG A 353 -20.62 -27.67 15.30
N VAL A 354 -19.31 -27.85 15.44
CA VAL A 354 -18.44 -26.81 16.02
C VAL A 354 -18.32 -25.58 15.12
N PHE A 355 -18.30 -25.75 13.80
CA PHE A 355 -18.26 -24.62 12.87
C PHE A 355 -19.62 -23.95 12.65
N ALA A 356 -20.73 -24.55 13.12
CA ALA A 356 -22.05 -23.92 13.20
C ALA A 356 -22.50 -23.17 11.92
N GLY A 357 -22.29 -23.79 10.75
CA GLY A 357 -22.66 -23.23 9.44
C GLY A 357 -21.52 -22.55 8.69
N HIS A 358 -20.41 -22.21 9.36
CA HIS A 358 -19.18 -21.80 8.69
C HIS A 358 -18.53 -23.00 7.96
N ARG A 359 -17.99 -22.77 6.76
CA ARG A 359 -17.41 -23.83 5.90
C ARG A 359 -15.96 -23.49 5.53
N PRO A 360 -14.98 -23.83 6.38
CA PRO A 360 -13.57 -23.68 6.03
C PRO A 360 -13.14 -24.68 4.94
N ALA A 361 -12.08 -24.37 4.21
CA ALA A 361 -11.40 -25.36 3.38
C ALA A 361 -10.91 -26.51 4.28
N GLN A 362 -11.25 -27.76 3.95
CA GLN A 362 -10.94 -28.91 4.80
C GLN A 362 -10.03 -29.90 4.06
N PHE A 363 -9.05 -30.45 4.78
CA PHE A 363 -8.31 -31.62 4.35
C PHE A 363 -8.12 -32.59 5.52
N VAL A 364 -8.22 -33.90 5.25
CA VAL A 364 -8.02 -34.95 6.25
C VAL A 364 -6.79 -35.76 5.88
N VAL A 365 -5.89 -35.91 6.85
CA VAL A 365 -4.62 -36.63 6.70
C VAL A 365 -4.65 -37.86 7.60
N PRO A 366 -4.65 -39.09 7.04
CA PRO A 366 -4.45 -40.29 7.84
C PRO A 366 -3.01 -40.36 8.34
N THR A 367 -2.81 -40.70 9.62
CA THR A 367 -1.49 -40.79 10.24
C THR A 367 -1.31 -42.08 11.04
N LYS A 368 -0.07 -42.34 11.45
CA LYS A 368 0.23 -43.26 12.55
C LYS A 368 -0.39 -42.74 13.87
N PRO A 369 -0.40 -43.53 14.95
CA PRO A 369 -0.90 -43.09 16.25
C PRO A 369 -0.32 -41.74 16.67
N LEU A 370 -1.18 -40.80 17.06
CA LEU A 370 -0.76 -39.49 17.55
C LEU A 370 -0.24 -39.60 18.98
N GLN A 371 0.48 -38.58 19.42
CA GLN A 371 1.03 -38.53 20.78
C GLN A 371 -0.06 -38.72 21.84
N GLN A 372 0.32 -39.36 22.96
CA GLN A 372 -0.56 -39.61 24.10
C GLN A 372 -1.83 -40.43 23.76
N GLY A 373 -1.81 -41.18 22.65
CA GLY A 373 -2.94 -42.03 22.25
C GLY A 373 -4.12 -41.27 21.64
N CYS A 374 -3.92 -40.01 21.24
CA CYS A 374 -4.98 -39.22 20.61
C CYS A 374 -5.40 -39.82 19.26
N LEU A 375 -6.68 -39.72 18.95
CA LEU A 375 -7.27 -40.19 17.69
C LEU A 375 -7.29 -39.10 16.61
N VAL A 376 -7.26 -37.84 17.03
CA VAL A 376 -7.34 -36.67 16.14
C VAL A 376 -6.42 -35.54 16.60
N ALA A 377 -5.93 -34.73 15.67
CA ALA A 377 -5.36 -33.41 15.91
C ALA A 377 -5.87 -32.41 14.87
N ALA A 378 -6.03 -31.14 15.26
CA ALA A 378 -6.53 -30.09 14.38
C ALA A 378 -5.52 -28.96 14.20
N GLU A 379 -5.22 -28.60 12.96
CA GLU A 379 -4.39 -27.45 12.59
C GLU A 379 -5.25 -26.48 11.77
N VAL A 380 -5.12 -25.17 12.04
CA VAL A 380 -6.02 -24.16 11.48
C VAL A 380 -5.27 -22.92 11.02
N ILE A 381 -5.70 -22.40 9.87
CA ILE A 381 -5.38 -21.06 9.39
C ILE A 381 -6.65 -20.22 9.45
N ALA A 382 -6.60 -19.03 10.04
CA ALA A 382 -7.75 -18.13 10.19
C ALA A 382 -7.42 -16.67 9.87
N ALA A 383 -8.43 -15.85 9.61
CA ALA A 383 -8.27 -14.40 9.49
C ALA A 383 -8.50 -13.70 10.84
N VAL A 384 -7.77 -12.62 11.12
CA VAL A 384 -8.04 -11.73 12.27
C VAL A 384 -9.35 -10.97 12.03
N ALA A 385 -10.06 -10.60 13.10
CA ALA A 385 -11.23 -9.73 12.99
C ALA A 385 -10.84 -8.38 12.34
N ALA A 386 -11.64 -7.91 11.37
CA ALA A 386 -11.61 -6.51 11.00
C ALA A 386 -12.19 -5.71 12.17
N GLU A 387 -11.44 -4.72 12.65
CA GLU A 387 -11.97 -3.68 13.56
C GLU A 387 -12.90 -2.74 12.79
#